data_AF-A0A7V1FYV5-F1
#
_entry.id   AF-A0A7V1FYV5-F1
#
_cell.length_a   1.000
_cell.length_b   1.000
_cell.length_c   1.000
_cell.angle_alpha   90.00
_cell.angle_beta   90.00
_cell.angle_gamma   90.00
#
_symmetry.space_group_name_H-M   'P 1'
#
loop_
_entity.id
_entity.type
_entity.pdbx_description
1 polymer ?
#
loop_
_entity_poly.entity_id
_entity_poly.type
_entity_poly.pdbx_seq_one_letter_code
_entity_poly.pdbx_strand_id
1 'polypeptide(L)'
;MCKKLFLLISFILLLGLSAETVAADPNSDPNLVGFWRFGDGTGLTAVDSSVYLRDGTLTNMAGTTEWVAGKAGGALDFDGTDDYVRIADYNGVLGNNPRTTMFWLKAPASVGGFPDGDWFRAVLGWGTYTTSQKWNINLNY
;
A
#
# COMPACT_ATOMS: atom_id res chain seq x y z
N MET A 1 40.82 39.13 28.02
CA MET A 1 39.65 39.16 27.11
C MET A 1 39.43 37.88 26.30
N CYS A 2 40.42 36.99 26.12
CA CYS A 2 40.33 35.88 25.15
C CYS A 2 39.41 34.69 25.53
N LYS A 3 39.06 34.47 26.81
CA LYS A 3 38.25 33.31 27.23
C LYS A 3 36.76 33.43 26.87
N LYS A 4 36.21 34.66 26.87
CA LYS A 4 34.80 34.92 26.52
C LYS A 4 34.53 34.79 25.02
N LEU A 5 35.52 35.09 24.18
CA LEU A 5 35.43 34.97 22.72
C LEU A 5 35.52 33.51 22.25
N PHE A 6 36.33 32.69 22.93
CA PHE A 6 36.49 31.26 22.62
C PHE A 6 35.21 30.45 22.92
N LEU A 7 34.53 30.76 24.02
CA LEU A 7 33.26 30.12 24.39
C LEU A 7 32.11 30.50 23.43
N LEU A 8 32.09 31.73 22.93
CA LEU A 8 31.03 32.18 22.01
C LEU A 8 31.15 31.53 20.62
N ILE A 9 32.37 31.37 20.10
CA ILE A 9 32.63 30.68 18.82
C ILE A 9 32.35 29.18 18.95
N SER A 10 32.74 28.56 20.08
CA SER A 10 32.41 27.16 20.38
C SER A 10 30.91 26.91 20.48
N PHE A 11 30.14 27.84 21.05
CA PHE A 11 28.69 27.70 21.21
C PHE A 11 27.94 27.85 19.86
N ILE A 12 28.42 28.73 18.97
CA ILE A 12 27.89 28.89 17.61
C ILE A 12 28.22 27.67 16.72
N LEU A 13 29.42 27.09 16.86
CA LEU A 13 29.78 25.83 16.18
C LEU A 13 29.01 24.62 16.71
N LEU A 14 28.62 24.62 18.00
CA LEU A 14 27.79 23.56 18.59
C LEU A 14 26.31 23.66 18.19
N LEU A 15 25.79 24.86 17.97
CA LEU A 15 24.41 25.10 17.50
C LEU A 15 24.22 24.88 16.00
N GLY A 16 25.30 24.95 15.21
CA GLY A 16 25.25 24.78 13.75
C GLY A 16 25.35 23.33 13.25
N LEU A 17 25.57 22.36 14.13
CA LEU A 17 25.80 20.96 13.78
C LEU A 17 24.74 20.03 14.38
N SER A 18 23.48 20.28 14.04
CA SER A 18 22.41 19.29 14.13
C SER A 18 21.69 19.24 12.78
N ALA A 19 22.42 18.87 11.73
CA ALA A 19 21.77 18.30 10.56
C ALA A 19 21.33 16.90 10.97
N GLU A 20 20.12 16.79 11.52
CA GLU A 20 19.48 15.50 11.69
C GLU A 20 19.29 14.94 10.29
N THR A 21 20.00 13.86 9.96
CA THR A 21 19.61 13.02 8.83
C THR A 21 18.27 12.42 9.21
N VAL A 22 17.18 13.13 8.89
CA VAL A 22 15.85 12.53 8.88
C VAL A 22 15.98 11.35 7.93
N ALA A 23 15.84 10.13 8.46
CA ALA A 23 15.77 8.95 7.61
C ALA A 23 14.73 9.25 6.55
N ALA A 24 15.10 9.11 5.26
CA ALA A 24 14.17 9.36 4.18
C ALA A 24 12.88 8.60 4.50
N ASP A 25 11.74 9.30 4.53
CA ASP A 25 10.46 8.65 4.74
C ASP A 25 10.35 7.56 3.67
N PRO A 26 10.25 6.27 4.02
CA PRO A 26 10.17 5.20 3.02
C PRO A 26 8.98 5.41 2.06
N ASN A 27 7.99 6.21 2.46
CA ASN A 27 6.85 6.59 1.64
C ASN A 27 7.15 7.70 0.61
N SER A 28 8.29 8.39 0.76
CA SER A 28 8.75 9.46 -0.14
C SER A 28 9.58 8.97 -1.33
N ASP A 29 9.80 7.65 -1.45
CA ASP A 29 10.50 7.06 -2.60
C ASP A 29 9.67 7.27 -3.89
N PRO A 30 10.17 8.02 -4.88
CA PRO A 30 9.45 8.24 -6.14
C PRO A 30 9.26 6.95 -6.97
N ASN A 31 9.97 5.86 -6.65
CA ASN A 31 9.77 4.57 -7.31
C ASN A 31 8.66 3.74 -6.66
N LEU A 32 8.20 4.11 -5.46
CA LEU A 32 7.05 3.49 -4.80
C LEU A 32 5.78 4.12 -5.36
N VAL A 33 5.24 3.51 -6.41
CA VAL A 33 4.11 4.08 -7.18
C VAL A 33 2.72 3.82 -6.58
N GLY A 34 2.65 3.16 -5.43
CA GLY A 34 1.44 2.92 -4.65
C GLY A 34 1.73 2.09 -3.40
N PHE A 35 1.19 2.50 -2.26
CA PHE A 35 1.40 1.85 -0.96
C PHE A 35 0.17 1.99 -0.05
N TRP A 36 -0.68 0.97 -0.05
CA TRP A 36 -1.85 0.87 0.82
C TRP A 36 -1.51 0.04 2.06
N ARG A 37 -1.44 0.70 3.21
CA ARG A 37 -1.12 0.08 4.52
C ARG A 37 -2.34 -0.56 5.19
N PHE A 38 -3.52 -0.18 4.73
CA PHE A 38 -4.81 -0.56 5.29
C PHE A 38 -4.95 -0.28 6.80
N GLY A 39 -4.39 0.85 7.27
CA GLY A 39 -4.44 1.26 8.67
C GLY A 39 -5.55 2.27 9.01
N ASP A 40 -6.43 2.57 8.05
CA ASP A 40 -7.42 3.65 8.14
C ASP A 40 -8.56 3.32 9.12
N GLY A 41 -8.89 2.02 9.25
CA GLY A 41 -9.71 1.46 10.32
C GLY A 41 -11.23 1.66 10.15
N THR A 42 -11.66 2.61 9.31
CA THR A 42 -13.07 2.85 8.97
C THR A 42 -13.21 3.54 7.61
N GLY A 43 -14.43 3.56 7.07
CA GLY A 43 -14.77 4.21 5.82
C GLY A 43 -14.50 3.33 4.59
N LEU A 44 -14.76 3.91 3.42
CA LEU A 44 -14.66 3.23 2.12
C LEU A 44 -13.41 3.63 1.32
N THR A 45 -12.42 4.21 2.00
CA THR A 45 -11.20 4.70 1.37
C THR A 45 -9.99 3.99 1.98
N ALA A 46 -9.21 3.33 1.13
CA ALA A 46 -7.88 2.86 1.47
C ALA A 46 -6.86 3.92 1.05
N VAL A 47 -6.20 4.55 2.02
CA VAL A 47 -5.29 5.66 1.73
C VAL A 47 -3.98 5.13 1.14
N ASP A 48 -3.58 5.71 0.00
CA ASP A 48 -2.25 5.50 -0.56
C ASP A 48 -1.25 6.40 0.16
N SER A 49 -0.30 5.76 0.84
CA SER A 49 0.73 6.49 1.59
C SER A 49 1.91 6.92 0.71
N SER A 50 1.96 6.52 -0.57
CA SER A 50 3.00 6.97 -1.50
C SER A 50 2.85 8.44 -1.89
N VAL A 51 3.88 9.01 -2.49
CA VAL A 51 3.85 10.38 -3.06
C VAL A 51 2.81 10.58 -4.17
N TYR A 52 2.20 9.51 -4.68
CA TYR A 52 1.25 9.58 -5.79
C TYR A 52 -0.21 9.70 -5.36
N LEU A 53 -0.53 9.48 -4.07
CA LEU A 53 -1.87 9.66 -3.49
C LEU A 53 -2.98 8.96 -4.28
N ARG A 54 -2.73 7.72 -4.72
CA ARG A 54 -3.68 6.90 -5.47
C ARG A 54 -4.64 6.16 -4.53
N ASP A 55 -5.44 6.91 -3.80
CA ASP A 55 -6.39 6.33 -2.85
C ASP A 55 -7.33 5.31 -3.52
N GLY A 56 -7.55 4.20 -2.83
CA GLY A 56 -8.44 3.13 -3.28
C GLY A 56 -9.84 3.29 -2.72
N THR A 57 -10.84 2.97 -3.53
CA THR A 57 -12.25 2.88 -3.09
C THR A 57 -12.60 1.42 -2.81
N LEU A 58 -12.99 1.13 -1.58
CA LEU A 58 -13.55 -0.16 -1.19
C LEU A 58 -14.93 -0.30 -1.85
N THR A 59 -15.15 -1.38 -2.58
CA THR A 59 -16.39 -1.65 -3.32
C THR A 59 -17.00 -2.95 -2.83
N ASN A 60 -18.34 -2.95 -2.67
CA ASN A 60 -19.16 -4.02 -2.07
C ASN A 60 -18.94 -4.26 -0.57
N MET A 61 -18.15 -3.41 0.07
CA MET A 61 -17.84 -3.45 1.50
C MET A 61 -18.66 -2.44 2.31
N ALA A 62 -18.84 -2.68 3.61
CA ALA A 62 -19.53 -1.74 4.51
C ALA A 62 -18.63 -0.58 4.99
N GLY A 63 -17.31 -0.77 4.99
CA GLY A 63 -16.32 0.20 5.46
C GLY A 63 -16.15 0.21 6.99
N THR A 64 -16.70 -0.78 7.69
CA THR A 64 -16.57 -0.89 9.16
C THR A 64 -16.21 -2.29 9.62
N THR A 65 -16.63 -3.31 8.88
CA THR A 65 -16.43 -4.72 9.24
C THR A 65 -15.20 -5.32 8.60
N GLU A 66 -14.75 -4.75 7.49
CA GLU A 66 -13.65 -5.27 6.66
C GLU A 66 -12.29 -4.86 7.21
N TRP A 67 -12.22 -3.79 7.99
CA TRP A 67 -10.99 -3.31 8.60
C TRP A 67 -10.60 -4.20 9.79
N VAL A 68 -9.54 -4.99 9.63
CA VAL A 68 -9.07 -5.95 10.64
C VAL A 68 -7.59 -5.77 10.97
N ALA A 69 -7.14 -6.38 12.07
CA ALA A 69 -5.72 -6.42 12.39
C ALA A 69 -4.95 -7.31 11.39
N GLY A 70 -3.88 -6.76 10.82
CA GLY A 70 -3.07 -7.38 9.78
C GLY A 70 -1.64 -7.69 10.23
N LYS A 71 -0.84 -8.22 9.30
CA LYS A 71 0.56 -8.59 9.54
C LYS A 71 1.45 -7.36 9.87
N ALA A 72 1.09 -6.18 9.36
CA ALA A 72 1.83 -4.94 9.53
C ALA A 72 0.90 -3.80 9.97
N GLY A 73 0.13 -4.01 11.03
CA GLY A 73 -0.86 -3.05 11.54
C GLY A 73 -2.26 -3.46 11.15
N GLY A 74 -2.80 -2.89 10.07
CA GLY A 74 -4.14 -3.19 9.56
C GLY A 74 -4.13 -4.09 8.31
N ALA A 75 -5.32 -4.55 7.93
CA ALA A 75 -5.62 -5.31 6.72
C ALA A 75 -7.11 -5.16 6.37
N LEU A 76 -7.46 -5.61 5.17
CA LEU A 76 -8.86 -5.78 4.74
C LEU A 76 -9.21 -7.27 4.76
N ASP A 77 -10.35 -7.59 5.35
CA ASP A 77 -11.03 -8.88 5.23
C ASP A 77 -12.02 -8.83 4.07
N PHE A 78 -11.91 -9.80 3.17
CA PHE A 78 -12.73 -9.87 1.95
C PHE A 78 -13.69 -11.05 2.12
N ASP A 79 -14.99 -10.81 1.93
CA ASP A 79 -16.03 -11.83 2.10
C ASP A 79 -15.88 -13.01 1.12
N GLY A 80 -15.13 -12.77 0.05
CA GLY A 80 -14.81 -13.72 -0.98
C GLY A 80 -15.89 -13.84 -2.05
N THR A 81 -16.92 -12.98 -2.09
CA THR A 81 -17.98 -12.95 -3.10
C THR A 81 -17.64 -11.93 -4.20
N ASP A 82 -17.62 -10.65 -3.87
CA ASP A 82 -17.45 -9.56 -4.84
C ASP A 82 -16.75 -8.33 -4.25
N ASP A 83 -16.11 -8.49 -3.09
CA ASP A 83 -15.32 -7.45 -2.43
C ASP A 83 -14.01 -7.13 -3.19
N TYR A 84 -13.73 -5.84 -3.41
CA TYR A 84 -12.44 -5.38 -3.96
C TYR A 84 -12.11 -3.92 -3.62
N VAL A 85 -10.83 -3.58 -3.72
CA VAL A 85 -10.35 -2.18 -3.69
C VAL A 85 -10.07 -1.72 -5.12
N ARG A 86 -10.75 -0.66 -5.55
CA ARG A 86 -10.59 -0.07 -6.88
C ARG A 86 -9.73 1.18 -6.83
N ILE A 87 -8.69 1.22 -7.66
CA ILE A 87 -7.91 2.44 -7.90
C ILE A 87 -8.32 2.99 -9.26
N ALA A 88 -9.03 4.12 -9.28
CA ALA A 88 -9.47 4.74 -10.54
C ALA A 88 -8.27 5.29 -11.32
N ASP A 89 -8.35 5.22 -12.65
CA ASP A 89 -7.41 5.83 -13.59
C ASP A 89 -5.93 5.44 -13.39
N TYR A 90 -5.68 4.31 -12.71
CA TYR A 90 -4.36 3.75 -12.50
C TYR A 90 -4.20 2.41 -13.21
N ASN A 91 -3.22 2.34 -14.10
CA ASN A 91 -2.90 1.12 -14.85
C ASN A 91 -2.11 0.07 -14.04
N GLY A 92 -1.72 0.37 -12.79
CA GLY A 92 -1.08 -0.59 -11.91
C GLY A 92 0.17 -1.23 -12.50
N VAL A 93 0.16 -2.56 -12.55
CA VAL A 93 1.26 -3.39 -13.07
C VAL A 93 1.32 -3.47 -14.61
N LEU A 94 0.36 -2.87 -15.31
CA LEU A 94 0.32 -2.90 -16.78
C LEU A 94 1.33 -1.91 -17.41
N GLY A 95 1.67 -2.18 -18.68
CA GLY A 95 2.60 -1.40 -19.50
C GLY A 95 3.93 -2.11 -19.79
N ASN A 96 4.87 -1.40 -20.42
CA ASN A 96 6.15 -1.97 -20.87
C ASN A 96 7.29 -1.82 -19.86
N ASN A 97 7.08 -1.09 -18.77
CA ASN A 97 8.10 -0.87 -17.76
C ASN A 97 8.11 -2.03 -16.76
N PRO A 98 9.28 -2.50 -16.30
CA PRO A 98 9.37 -3.47 -15.24
C PRO A 98 8.78 -2.90 -13.95
N ARG A 99 8.04 -3.73 -13.22
CA ARG A 99 7.39 -3.36 -11.95
C ARG A 99 7.51 -4.49 -10.95
N THR A 100 7.53 -4.14 -9.67
CA THR A 100 7.46 -5.09 -8.57
C THR A 100 6.21 -4.81 -7.76
N THR A 101 5.55 -5.88 -7.31
CA THR A 101 4.44 -5.78 -6.37
C THR A 101 4.68 -6.74 -5.21
N MET A 102 4.39 -6.28 -4.00
CA MET A 102 4.50 -7.06 -2.78
C MET A 102 3.27 -6.81 -1.91
N PHE A 103 2.82 -7.83 -1.21
CA PHE A 103 1.69 -7.72 -0.28
C PHE A 103 1.74 -8.85 0.73
N TRP A 104 1.10 -8.63 1.88
CA TRP A 104 0.78 -9.69 2.83
C TRP A 104 -0.59 -10.27 2.51
N LEU A 105 -0.69 -11.60 2.52
CA LEU A 105 -1.95 -12.31 2.30
C LEU A 105 -2.15 -13.37 3.37
N LYS A 106 -3.39 -13.49 3.86
CA LYS A 106 -3.86 -14.65 4.60
C LYS A 106 -4.99 -15.30 3.81
N ALA A 107 -4.69 -16.41 3.15
CA ALA A 107 -5.68 -17.19 2.44
C ALA A 107 -6.42 -18.15 3.42
N PRO A 108 -7.71 -18.43 3.21
CA PRO A 108 -8.40 -19.46 3.97
C PRO A 108 -7.82 -20.85 3.66
N ALA A 109 -7.91 -21.78 4.62
CA ALA A 109 -7.38 -23.15 4.49
C ALA A 109 -8.09 -23.97 3.41
N SER A 110 -9.30 -23.55 3.03
CA SER A 110 -10.06 -24.13 1.93
C SER A 110 -10.88 -23.01 1.31
N VAL A 111 -10.98 -23.06 -0.01
CA VAL A 111 -11.77 -22.11 -0.76
C VAL A 111 -13.05 -22.83 -1.15
N GLY A 112 -14.20 -22.34 -0.71
CA GLY A 112 -15.48 -22.88 -1.19
C GLY A 112 -15.53 -22.73 -2.71
N GLY A 113 -16.09 -23.71 -3.41
CA GLY A 113 -16.38 -23.57 -4.84
C GLY A 113 -17.38 -22.43 -5.03
N PHE A 114 -17.11 -21.54 -5.99
CA PHE A 114 -18.07 -20.50 -6.35
C PHE A 114 -19.29 -21.10 -7.05
N PRO A 115 -20.50 -20.57 -6.82
CA PRO A 115 -21.69 -20.92 -7.59
C PRO A 115 -21.52 -20.69 -9.10
N ASP A 116 -20.66 -19.73 -9.49
CA ASP A 116 -20.55 -19.22 -10.86
C ASP A 116 -19.44 -19.88 -11.70
N GLY A 117 -18.69 -20.83 -11.13
CA GLY A 117 -17.72 -21.63 -11.89
C GLY A 117 -16.43 -20.92 -12.29
N ASP A 118 -16.11 -19.77 -11.68
CA ASP A 118 -14.84 -19.07 -11.93
C ASP A 118 -13.66 -19.77 -11.22
N TRP A 119 -12.71 -20.29 -12.00
CA TRP A 119 -11.62 -21.17 -11.56
C TRP A 119 -10.40 -20.45 -10.96
N PHE A 120 -10.46 -19.13 -10.72
CA PHE A 120 -9.29 -18.34 -10.31
C PHE A 120 -9.59 -17.44 -9.12
N ARG A 121 -8.93 -17.69 -7.98
CA ARG A 121 -8.89 -16.73 -6.85
C ARG A 121 -7.79 -15.72 -7.08
N ALA A 122 -8.11 -14.68 -7.84
CA ALA A 122 -7.22 -13.56 -8.03
C ALA A 122 -6.98 -12.88 -6.67
N VAL A 123 -5.76 -13.02 -6.16
CA VAL A 123 -5.26 -12.30 -4.98
C VAL A 123 -4.96 -10.86 -5.33
N LEU A 124 -4.45 -10.67 -6.55
CA LEU A 124 -4.17 -9.39 -7.16
C LEU A 124 -4.48 -9.53 -8.64
N GLY A 125 -5.21 -8.59 -9.19
CA GLY A 125 -5.53 -8.56 -10.61
C GLY A 125 -5.49 -7.13 -11.13
N TRP A 126 -5.08 -6.95 -12.38
CA TRP A 126 -5.16 -5.65 -13.05
C TRP A 126 -5.59 -5.79 -14.50
N GLY A 127 -6.43 -4.85 -14.94
CA GLY A 127 -6.88 -4.72 -16.33
C GLY A 127 -8.33 -5.11 -16.57
N THR A 128 -8.73 -5.16 -17.85
CA THR A 128 -10.09 -5.47 -18.30
C THR A 128 -10.24 -6.96 -18.59
N TYR A 129 -11.45 -7.53 -18.52
CA TYR A 129 -11.74 -8.95 -18.84
C TYR A 129 -11.66 -9.24 -20.36
N THR A 130 -10.62 -8.76 -21.01
CA THR A 130 -10.34 -8.92 -22.44
C THR A 130 -8.96 -9.57 -22.61
N THR A 131 -8.82 -10.40 -23.64
CA THR A 131 -7.61 -11.20 -23.89
C THR A 131 -6.37 -10.32 -23.95
N SER A 132 -5.31 -10.72 -23.24
CA SER A 132 -4.03 -9.99 -23.15
C SER A 132 -4.09 -8.62 -22.49
N GLN A 133 -5.22 -8.26 -21.86
CA GLN A 133 -5.39 -7.00 -21.15
C GLN A 133 -5.65 -7.21 -19.65
N LYS A 134 -5.67 -8.46 -19.18
CA LYS A 134 -5.75 -8.84 -17.77
C LYS A 134 -4.50 -9.61 -17.35
N TRP A 135 -3.95 -9.28 -16.19
CA TRP A 135 -3.04 -10.14 -15.47
C TRP A 135 -3.54 -10.38 -14.05
N ASN A 136 -3.36 -11.59 -13.52
CA ASN A 136 -3.71 -11.94 -12.16
C ASN A 136 -2.61 -12.78 -11.50
N ILE A 137 -2.41 -12.59 -10.21
CA ILE A 137 -1.83 -13.60 -9.32
C ILE A 137 -2.99 -14.36 -8.72
N ASN A 138 -3.00 -15.67 -8.93
CA ASN A 138 -4.00 -16.55 -8.37
C ASN A 138 -3.40 -17.43 -7.28
N LEU A 139 -4.22 -17.82 -6.31
CA LEU A 139 -3.91 -18.98 -5.48
C LEU A 139 -4.09 -20.24 -6.33
N ASN A 140 -3.02 -21.05 -6.43
CA ASN A 140 -3.14 -22.39 -6.99
C ASN A 140 -3.78 -23.33 -5.96
N TYR A 141 -4.59 -24.26 -6.44
CA TYR A 141 -5.07 -25.42 -5.70
C TYR A 141 -4.34 -26.67 -6.17
#